data_AF-A0A1Q8Z759-F1
#
_entry.id   AF-A0A1Q8Z759-F1
#
_cell.length_a   1.000
_cell.length_b   1.000
_cell.length_c   1.000
_cell.angle_alpha   90.00
_cell.angle_beta   90.00
_cell.angle_gamma   90.00
#
_symmetry.space_group_name_H-M   'P 1'
#
loop_
_entity.id
_entity.type
_entity.pdbx_description
1 polymer ?
#
loop_
_entity_poly.entity_id
_entity_poly.type
_entity_poly.pdbx_seq_one_letter_code
_entity_poly.pdbx_strand_id
1 'polypeptide(L)'
;MDIQALRTGKLKHLAGANLEDEDLTGLNLSGVNFVGAHLVGADLTAAQLMGARLDGANLMGCQLTRTDFRASLPGANLMQADLTEADLRGCNLRGANLMQAKLAQASLIGALLSGANLTGANLQGADLRGADLRGCNLSQANLVGTNLGEANLQGAVLSQANLEEADLRGANLAGANLTGANLLCSELEDTKMEGVNLTGTCLSGAYL
;
A
#
# COMPACT_ATOMS: atom_id res chain seq x y z
N MET A 1 5.82 16.32 -22.51
CA MET A 1 7.26 16.46 -22.14
C MET A 1 8.11 15.67 -23.15
N ASP A 2 9.44 15.87 -23.25
CA ASP A 2 10.28 14.97 -24.07
C ASP A 2 10.57 13.65 -23.33
N ILE A 3 9.73 12.64 -23.56
CA ILE A 3 9.87 11.29 -23.00
C ILE A 3 11.20 10.63 -23.42
N GLN A 4 11.77 10.98 -24.58
CA GLN A 4 13.03 10.39 -25.04
C GLN A 4 14.21 10.78 -24.13
N ALA A 5 14.18 11.99 -23.56
CA ALA A 5 15.15 12.40 -22.55
C ALA A 5 15.04 11.57 -21.25
N LEU A 6 13.82 11.13 -20.89
CA LEU A 6 13.59 10.17 -19.80
C LEU A 6 14.16 8.79 -20.14
N ARG A 7 13.82 8.28 -21.33
CA ARG A 7 14.24 6.94 -21.81
C ARG A 7 15.75 6.78 -21.86
N THR A 8 16.46 7.86 -22.14
CA THR A 8 17.93 7.88 -22.18
C THR A 8 18.58 8.13 -20.82
N GLY A 9 17.79 8.26 -19.74
CA GLY A 9 18.27 8.49 -18.37
C GLY A 9 18.91 9.86 -18.13
N LYS A 10 18.79 10.78 -19.10
CA LYS A 10 19.39 12.12 -19.05
C LYS A 10 18.59 13.08 -18.17
N LEU A 11 17.31 12.80 -17.96
CA LEU A 11 16.41 13.63 -17.16
C LEU A 11 16.07 12.94 -15.83
N LYS A 12 16.54 13.52 -14.71
CA LYS A 12 16.32 12.99 -13.35
C LYS A 12 15.55 13.94 -12.41
N HIS A 13 15.17 15.11 -12.92
CA HIS A 13 14.46 16.14 -12.15
C HIS A 13 13.14 16.48 -12.85
N LEU A 14 12.04 16.03 -12.26
CA LEU A 14 10.67 16.10 -12.77
C LEU A 14 9.70 16.56 -11.67
N ALA A 15 10.21 17.30 -10.68
CA ALA A 15 9.37 17.83 -9.63
C ALA A 15 8.31 18.78 -10.23
N GLY A 16 7.04 18.55 -9.89
CA GLY A 16 5.90 19.29 -10.45
C GLY A 16 5.65 19.08 -11.94
N ALA A 17 6.34 18.15 -12.60
CA ALA A 17 6.13 17.88 -14.02
C ALA A 17 4.73 17.32 -14.29
N ASN A 18 4.16 17.65 -15.45
CA ASN A 18 2.96 16.98 -15.95
C ASN A 18 3.35 15.80 -16.85
N LEU A 19 2.91 14.62 -16.43
CA LEU A 19 3.14 13.30 -17.00
C LEU A 19 1.82 12.52 -17.10
N GLU A 20 0.70 13.22 -17.11
CA GLU A 20 -0.64 12.63 -17.23
C GLU A 20 -0.73 11.78 -18.51
N ASP A 21 -1.27 10.57 -18.35
CA ASP A 21 -1.46 9.55 -19.38
C ASP A 21 -0.19 9.14 -20.16
N GLU A 22 1.01 9.50 -19.68
CA GLU A 22 2.25 9.16 -20.37
C GLU A 22 2.60 7.66 -20.22
N ASP A 23 3.16 7.09 -21.29
CA ASP A 23 3.71 5.72 -21.28
C ASP A 23 5.17 5.72 -20.80
N LEU A 24 5.34 5.27 -19.56
CA LEU A 24 6.59 5.10 -18.85
C LEU A 24 6.89 3.62 -18.56
N THR A 25 6.24 2.71 -19.30
CA THR A 25 6.36 1.26 -19.13
C THR A 25 7.81 0.82 -19.20
N GLY A 26 8.24 0.02 -18.22
CA GLY A 26 9.57 -0.60 -18.19
C GLY A 26 10.75 0.37 -18.08
N LEU A 27 10.51 1.67 -17.88
CA LEU A 27 11.59 2.65 -17.81
C LEU A 27 12.38 2.52 -16.50
N ASN A 28 13.68 2.77 -16.59
CA ASN A 28 14.50 2.97 -15.40
C ASN A 28 14.38 4.42 -14.93
N LEU A 29 13.57 4.60 -13.89
CA LEU A 29 13.29 5.87 -13.22
C LEU A 29 13.90 5.88 -11.81
N SER A 30 14.91 5.05 -11.56
CA SER A 30 15.55 4.93 -10.26
C SER A 30 16.20 6.25 -9.84
N GLY A 31 15.89 6.70 -8.62
CA GLY A 31 16.40 7.95 -8.07
C GLY A 31 15.86 9.23 -8.73
N VAL A 32 14.88 9.13 -9.63
CA VAL A 32 14.27 10.31 -10.27
C VAL A 32 13.42 11.07 -9.25
N ASN A 33 13.50 12.39 -9.30
CA ASN A 33 12.70 13.28 -8.46
C ASN A 33 11.38 13.65 -9.17
N PHE A 34 10.27 13.08 -8.72
CA PHE A 34 8.89 13.36 -9.12
C PHE A 34 8.08 14.08 -8.01
N VAL A 35 8.74 14.75 -7.06
CA VAL A 35 8.03 15.43 -5.96
C VAL A 35 6.95 16.37 -6.51
N GLY A 36 5.71 16.17 -6.09
CA GLY A 36 4.55 16.95 -6.54
C GLY A 36 4.21 16.80 -8.04
N ALA A 37 4.78 15.84 -8.76
CA ALA A 37 4.46 15.61 -10.16
C ALA A 37 3.02 15.11 -10.36
N HIS A 38 2.46 15.40 -11.52
CA HIS A 38 1.14 14.94 -11.95
C HIS A 38 1.32 13.76 -12.89
N LEU A 39 0.99 12.55 -12.43
CA LEU A 39 1.11 11.30 -13.18
C LEU A 39 -0.25 10.62 -13.39
N VAL A 40 -1.36 11.35 -13.26
CA VAL A 40 -2.71 10.79 -13.36
C VAL A 40 -2.84 9.91 -14.61
N GLY A 41 -3.32 8.68 -14.44
CA GLY A 41 -3.52 7.74 -15.56
C GLY A 41 -2.24 7.20 -16.24
N ALA A 42 -1.05 7.67 -15.86
CA ALA A 42 0.20 7.24 -16.49
C ALA A 42 0.44 5.73 -16.34
N ASP A 43 1.08 5.14 -17.35
CA ASP A 43 1.48 3.73 -17.33
C ASP A 43 2.94 3.60 -16.89
N LEU A 44 3.15 3.05 -15.70
CA LEU A 44 4.44 2.77 -15.11
C LEU A 44 4.64 1.25 -14.91
N THR A 45 3.89 0.44 -15.66
CA THR A 45 3.95 -1.02 -15.58
C THR A 45 5.40 -1.49 -15.75
N ALA A 46 5.86 -2.34 -14.83
CA ALA A 46 7.22 -2.88 -14.78
C ALA A 46 8.36 -1.82 -14.77
N ALA A 47 8.06 -0.54 -14.49
CA ALA A 47 9.09 0.48 -14.34
C ALA A 47 9.94 0.24 -13.08
N GLN A 48 11.15 0.78 -13.07
CA GLN A 48 12.04 0.75 -11.91
C GLN A 48 12.08 2.12 -11.24
N LEU A 49 11.56 2.21 -10.02
CA LEU A 49 11.47 3.45 -9.24
C LEU A 49 12.27 3.37 -7.93
N MET A 50 13.22 2.43 -7.83
CA MET A 50 14.04 2.30 -6.64
C MET A 50 14.72 3.63 -6.28
N GLY A 51 14.48 4.11 -5.06
CA GLY A 51 15.01 5.38 -4.56
C GLY A 51 14.42 6.64 -5.20
N ALA A 52 13.40 6.52 -6.07
CA ALA A 52 12.69 7.68 -6.60
C ALA A 52 11.96 8.44 -5.48
N ARG A 53 11.74 9.73 -5.71
CA ARG A 53 11.02 10.61 -4.78
C ARG A 53 9.72 11.06 -5.41
N LEU A 54 8.60 10.67 -4.83
CA LEU A 54 7.24 11.00 -5.26
C LEU A 54 6.45 11.65 -4.13
N ASP A 55 7.14 12.33 -3.20
CA ASP A 55 6.53 13.05 -2.09
C ASP A 55 5.42 13.97 -2.62
N GLY A 56 4.18 13.78 -2.17
CA GLY A 56 3.01 14.54 -2.61
C GLY A 56 2.64 14.45 -4.10
N ALA A 57 3.21 13.50 -4.86
CA ALA A 57 2.86 13.31 -6.27
C ALA A 57 1.43 12.78 -6.43
N ASN A 58 0.80 13.09 -7.56
CA ASN A 58 -0.53 12.59 -7.91
C ASN A 58 -0.43 11.44 -8.90
N LEU A 59 -0.61 10.22 -8.43
CA LEU A 59 -0.60 8.95 -9.17
C LEU A 59 -2.00 8.32 -9.27
N MET A 60 -3.04 9.14 -9.22
CA MET A 60 -4.42 8.65 -9.29
C MET A 60 -4.65 7.84 -10.57
N GLY A 61 -5.15 6.61 -10.40
CA GLY A 61 -5.46 5.72 -11.53
C GLY A 61 -4.26 5.24 -12.34
N CYS A 62 -3.01 5.44 -11.87
CA CYS A 62 -1.84 4.92 -12.59
C CYS A 62 -1.87 3.39 -12.71
N GLN A 63 -1.29 2.88 -13.80
CA GLN A 63 -0.93 1.48 -13.92
C GLN A 63 0.49 1.30 -13.36
N LEU A 64 0.61 0.54 -12.27
CA LEU A 64 1.85 0.30 -11.52
C LEU A 64 2.10 -1.19 -11.32
N THR A 65 1.56 -2.02 -12.23
CA THR A 65 1.65 -3.47 -12.09
C THR A 65 3.09 -3.95 -12.24
N ARG A 66 3.54 -4.82 -11.33
CA ARG A 66 4.93 -5.36 -11.29
C ARG A 66 6.04 -4.29 -11.24
N THR A 67 5.72 -3.06 -10.82
CA THR A 67 6.69 -1.98 -10.70
C THR A 67 7.60 -2.22 -9.49
N ASP A 68 8.90 -1.92 -9.62
CA ASP A 68 9.80 -1.83 -8.47
C ASP A 68 9.62 -0.45 -7.82
N PHE A 69 8.75 -0.38 -6.82
CA PHE A 69 8.25 0.84 -6.20
C PHE A 69 8.88 1.12 -4.83
N ARG A 70 10.11 0.62 -4.62
CA ARG A 70 10.92 0.87 -3.41
C ARG A 70 11.38 2.33 -3.35
N ALA A 71 10.44 3.23 -3.11
CA ALA A 71 10.53 4.67 -3.28
C ALA A 71 9.97 5.43 -2.06
N SER A 72 10.13 6.76 -2.06
CA SER A 72 9.52 7.67 -1.08
C SER A 72 8.27 8.31 -1.67
N LEU A 73 7.12 8.12 -1.03
CA LEU A 73 5.80 8.62 -1.43
C LEU A 73 4.96 9.22 -0.27
N PRO A 74 5.55 9.93 0.71
CA PRO A 74 4.76 10.51 1.79
C PRO A 74 3.71 11.47 1.23
N GLY A 75 2.46 11.29 1.64
CA GLY A 75 1.32 12.10 1.19
C GLY A 75 0.97 11.98 -0.29
N ALA A 76 1.52 11.01 -1.04
CA ALA A 76 1.18 10.83 -2.44
C ALA A 76 -0.28 10.36 -2.60
N ASN A 77 -0.90 10.71 -3.72
CA ASN A 77 -2.24 10.25 -4.07
C ASN A 77 -2.15 9.06 -5.03
N LEU A 78 -2.49 7.86 -4.57
CA LEU A 78 -2.53 6.59 -5.31
C LEU A 78 -3.96 6.05 -5.41
N MET A 79 -4.96 6.92 -5.26
CA MET A 79 -6.37 6.53 -5.36
C MET A 79 -6.62 5.78 -6.67
N GLN A 80 -7.25 4.62 -6.59
CA GLN A 80 -7.58 3.75 -7.73
C GLN A 80 -6.37 3.29 -8.58
N ALA A 81 -5.14 3.48 -8.11
CA ALA A 81 -3.95 2.98 -8.82
C ALA A 81 -3.90 1.44 -8.78
N ASP A 82 -3.31 0.85 -9.82
CA ASP A 82 -3.13 -0.61 -9.93
C ASP A 82 -1.68 -1.00 -9.62
N LEU A 83 -1.42 -1.36 -8.37
CA LEU A 83 -0.14 -1.82 -7.81
C LEU A 83 -0.08 -3.36 -7.72
N THR A 84 -0.90 -4.08 -8.48
CA THR A 84 -0.92 -5.56 -8.46
C THR A 84 0.49 -6.10 -8.74
N GLU A 85 0.94 -7.05 -7.91
CA GLU A 85 2.29 -7.66 -7.98
C GLU A 85 3.48 -6.67 -7.87
N ALA A 86 3.26 -5.42 -7.43
CA ALA A 86 4.34 -4.44 -7.27
C ALA A 86 5.25 -4.75 -6.06
N ASP A 87 6.53 -4.38 -6.16
CA ASP A 87 7.50 -4.46 -5.06
C ASP A 87 7.57 -3.11 -4.32
N LEU A 88 6.93 -3.04 -3.16
CA LEU A 88 6.86 -1.88 -2.28
C LEU A 88 7.66 -2.09 -0.98
N ARG A 89 8.59 -3.05 -0.94
CA ARG A 89 9.33 -3.40 0.29
C ARG A 89 10.09 -2.20 0.84
N GLY A 90 9.87 -1.88 2.12
CA GLY A 90 10.49 -0.76 2.79
C GLY A 90 10.13 0.63 2.23
N CYS A 91 9.12 0.75 1.36
CA CYS A 91 8.71 2.04 0.81
C CYS A 91 8.13 2.96 1.90
N ASN A 92 8.17 4.27 1.67
CA ASN A 92 7.57 5.25 2.58
C ASN A 92 6.25 5.78 2.00
N LEU A 93 5.13 5.30 2.51
CA LEU A 93 3.76 5.67 2.13
C LEU A 93 3.01 6.42 3.24
N ARG A 94 3.73 7.05 4.18
CA ARG A 94 3.10 7.73 5.32
C ARG A 94 2.11 8.78 4.86
N GLY A 95 0.89 8.70 5.36
CA GLY A 95 -0.20 9.60 5.00
C GLY A 95 -0.62 9.56 3.52
N ALA A 96 -0.15 8.58 2.73
CA ALA A 96 -0.57 8.44 1.34
C ALA A 96 -2.04 8.03 1.25
N ASN A 97 -2.66 8.39 0.13
CA ASN A 97 -4.05 8.01 -0.17
C ASN A 97 -4.07 6.86 -1.17
N LEU A 98 -4.35 5.65 -0.71
CA LEU A 98 -4.52 4.42 -1.50
C LEU A 98 -5.99 3.96 -1.54
N MET A 99 -6.95 4.87 -1.37
CA MET A 99 -8.37 4.54 -1.42
C MET A 99 -8.70 3.81 -2.73
N GLN A 100 -9.35 2.64 -2.63
CA GLN A 100 -9.71 1.77 -3.75
C GLN A 100 -8.53 1.34 -4.65
N ALA A 101 -7.28 1.47 -4.19
CA ALA A 101 -6.14 0.97 -4.93
C ALA A 101 -6.15 -0.56 -4.97
N LYS A 102 -5.59 -1.14 -6.04
CA LYS A 102 -5.39 -2.59 -6.16
C LYS A 102 -3.94 -2.90 -5.81
N LEU A 103 -3.74 -3.71 -4.79
CA LEU A 103 -2.44 -4.16 -4.28
C LEU A 103 -2.41 -5.69 -4.16
N ALA A 104 -3.23 -6.41 -4.94
CA ALA A 104 -3.28 -7.86 -4.87
C ALA A 104 -1.88 -8.44 -5.15
N GLN A 105 -1.45 -9.38 -4.30
CA GLN A 105 -0.13 -10.02 -4.38
C GLN A 105 1.08 -9.06 -4.34
N ALA A 106 0.89 -7.80 -3.93
CA ALA A 106 2.00 -6.86 -3.79
C ALA A 106 2.86 -7.19 -2.56
N SER A 107 4.16 -6.88 -2.63
CA SER A 107 5.07 -7.04 -1.49
C SER A 107 5.29 -5.70 -0.79
N LEU A 108 4.74 -5.53 0.41
CA LEU A 108 4.89 -4.35 1.28
C LEU A 108 5.69 -4.65 2.56
N ILE A 109 6.57 -5.66 2.54
CA ILE A 109 7.37 -6.06 3.71
C ILE A 109 8.13 -4.85 4.26
N GLY A 110 7.92 -4.54 5.54
CA GLY A 110 8.56 -3.42 6.23
C GLY A 110 8.19 -2.03 5.70
N ALA A 111 7.15 -1.90 4.86
CA ALA A 111 6.69 -0.62 4.35
C ALA A 111 6.15 0.28 5.46
N LEU A 112 6.25 1.60 5.27
CA LEU A 112 5.86 2.60 6.24
C LEU A 112 4.57 3.29 5.80
N LEU A 113 3.42 2.82 6.30
CA LEU A 113 2.07 3.24 5.94
C LEU A 113 1.34 4.00 7.06
N SER A 114 2.05 4.48 8.10
CA SER A 114 1.39 5.11 9.25
C SER A 114 0.53 6.29 8.81
N GLY A 115 -0.74 6.29 9.22
CA GLY A 115 -1.74 7.29 8.83
C GLY A 115 -2.21 7.25 7.37
N ALA A 116 -1.83 6.25 6.58
CA ALA A 116 -2.31 6.12 5.20
C ALA A 116 -3.80 5.76 5.14
N ASN A 117 -4.46 6.16 4.04
CA ASN A 117 -5.84 5.80 3.76
C ASN A 117 -5.90 4.67 2.72
N LEU A 118 -6.29 3.47 3.14
CA LEU A 118 -6.48 2.28 2.32
C LEU A 118 -7.96 1.84 2.28
N THR A 119 -8.90 2.77 2.48
CA THR A 119 -10.33 2.46 2.48
C THR A 119 -10.73 1.76 1.17
N GLY A 120 -11.33 0.57 1.29
CA GLY A 120 -11.76 -0.24 0.14
C GLY A 120 -10.63 -0.75 -0.77
N ALA A 121 -9.36 -0.67 -0.33
CA ALA A 121 -8.24 -1.20 -1.12
C ALA A 121 -8.32 -2.73 -1.22
N ASN A 122 -7.84 -3.27 -2.34
CA ASN A 122 -7.73 -4.71 -2.53
C ASN A 122 -6.28 -5.17 -2.26
N LEU A 123 -6.04 -5.77 -1.10
CA LEU A 123 -4.75 -6.28 -0.64
C LEU A 123 -4.72 -7.82 -0.64
N GLN A 124 -5.62 -8.49 -1.35
CA GLN A 124 -5.71 -9.95 -1.36
C GLN A 124 -4.36 -10.60 -1.67
N GLY A 125 -3.91 -11.49 -0.77
CA GLY A 125 -2.63 -12.20 -0.88
C GLY A 125 -1.38 -11.32 -0.82
N ALA A 126 -1.50 -10.05 -0.42
CA ALA A 126 -0.34 -9.18 -0.25
C ALA A 126 0.52 -9.59 0.95
N ASP A 127 1.79 -9.20 0.92
CA ASP A 127 2.74 -9.46 2.00
C ASP A 127 3.12 -8.16 2.72
N LEU A 128 2.54 -7.93 3.90
CA LEU A 128 2.74 -6.77 4.76
C LEU A 128 3.54 -7.11 6.02
N ARG A 129 4.35 -8.19 6.00
CA ARG A 129 5.14 -8.57 7.18
C ARG A 129 5.99 -7.42 7.71
N GLY A 130 5.90 -7.17 9.01
CA GLY A 130 6.61 -6.08 9.69
C GLY A 130 6.27 -4.66 9.21
N ALA A 131 5.21 -4.46 8.44
CA ALA A 131 4.80 -3.14 7.98
C ALA A 131 4.31 -2.25 9.13
N ASP A 132 4.55 -0.94 9.04
CA ASP A 132 4.04 0.06 9.97
C ASP A 132 2.70 0.61 9.45
N LEU A 133 1.60 0.10 9.98
CA LEU A 133 0.22 0.44 9.62
C LEU A 133 -0.48 1.26 10.73
N ARG A 134 0.28 1.88 11.64
CA ARG A 134 -0.29 2.61 12.79
C ARG A 134 -1.25 3.71 12.34
N GLY A 135 -2.46 3.70 12.91
CA GLY A 135 -3.48 4.70 12.63
C GLY A 135 -3.93 4.77 11.16
N CYS A 136 -3.63 3.75 10.34
CA CYS A 136 -4.14 3.71 8.96
C CYS A 136 -5.65 3.43 8.95
N ASN A 137 -6.29 3.78 7.84
CA ASN A 137 -7.69 3.42 7.59
C ASN A 137 -7.78 2.31 6.54
N LEU A 138 -8.09 1.10 6.97
CA LEU A 138 -8.32 -0.10 6.16
C LEU A 138 -9.82 -0.47 6.13
N SER A 139 -10.72 0.48 6.41
CA SER A 139 -12.17 0.20 6.39
C SER A 139 -12.59 -0.39 5.06
N GLN A 140 -13.38 -1.47 5.08
CA GLN A 140 -13.87 -2.19 3.90
C GLN A 140 -12.77 -2.72 2.97
N ALA A 141 -11.50 -2.77 3.41
CA ALA A 141 -10.41 -3.33 2.62
C ALA A 141 -10.58 -4.85 2.47
N ASN A 142 -10.20 -5.37 1.31
CA ASN A 142 -10.09 -6.81 1.08
C ASN A 142 -8.68 -7.27 1.43
N LEU A 143 -8.53 -7.98 2.54
CA LEU A 143 -7.28 -8.51 3.09
C LEU A 143 -7.26 -10.05 3.09
N VAL A 144 -8.08 -10.70 2.25
CA VAL A 144 -8.13 -12.17 2.19
C VAL A 144 -6.75 -12.77 1.92
N GLY A 145 -6.33 -13.72 2.75
CA GLY A 145 -5.04 -14.41 2.61
C GLY A 145 -3.81 -13.50 2.74
N THR A 146 -3.96 -12.30 3.30
CA THR A 146 -2.85 -11.35 3.44
C THR A 146 -1.91 -11.79 4.57
N ASN A 147 -0.60 -11.65 4.36
CA ASN A 147 0.36 -11.82 5.45
C ASN A 147 0.63 -10.50 6.17
N LEU A 148 0.15 -10.39 7.40
CA LEU A 148 0.33 -9.27 8.33
C LEU A 148 1.23 -9.66 9.52
N GLY A 149 2.00 -10.74 9.41
CA GLY A 149 2.88 -11.21 10.48
C GLY A 149 3.82 -10.12 10.99
N GLU A 150 3.89 -9.95 12.31
CA GLU A 150 4.67 -8.90 12.99
C GLU A 150 4.33 -7.45 12.58
N ALA A 151 3.26 -7.21 11.81
CA ALA A 151 2.88 -5.88 11.40
C ALA A 151 2.34 -5.05 12.58
N ASN A 152 2.53 -3.73 12.51
CA ASN A 152 2.05 -2.82 13.55
C ASN A 152 0.79 -2.08 13.11
N LEU A 153 -0.37 -2.58 13.52
CA LEU A 153 -1.70 -2.02 13.25
C LEU A 153 -2.27 -1.24 14.44
N GLN A 154 -1.42 -0.75 15.36
CA GLN A 154 -1.89 -0.02 16.54
C GLN A 154 -2.79 1.16 16.13
N GLY A 155 -4.01 1.19 16.68
CA GLY A 155 -5.02 2.22 16.40
C GLY A 155 -5.53 2.25 14.95
N ALA A 156 -5.27 1.22 14.14
CA ALA A 156 -5.79 1.15 12.78
C ALA A 156 -7.32 0.96 12.77
N VAL A 157 -7.97 1.48 11.73
CA VAL A 157 -9.40 1.29 11.50
C VAL A 157 -9.61 0.20 10.46
N LEU A 158 -10.12 -0.95 10.88
CA LEU A 158 -10.37 -2.14 10.07
C LEU A 158 -11.88 -2.46 10.00
N SER A 159 -12.75 -1.47 10.23
CA SER A 159 -14.20 -1.70 10.27
C SER A 159 -14.68 -2.25 8.93
N GLN A 160 -15.43 -3.36 8.98
CA GLN A 160 -15.94 -4.09 7.81
C GLN A 160 -14.84 -4.59 6.84
N ALA A 161 -13.58 -4.65 7.27
CA ALA A 161 -12.52 -5.24 6.46
C ALA A 161 -12.67 -6.78 6.39
N ASN A 162 -12.28 -7.38 5.26
CA ASN A 162 -12.27 -8.83 5.10
C ASN A 162 -10.86 -9.38 5.30
N LEU A 163 -10.57 -9.96 6.46
CA LEU A 163 -9.30 -10.60 6.84
C LEU A 163 -9.41 -12.13 6.86
N GLU A 164 -10.32 -12.72 6.07
CA GLU A 164 -10.43 -14.16 5.96
C GLU A 164 -9.09 -14.80 5.53
N GLU A 165 -8.68 -15.85 6.24
CA GLU A 165 -7.40 -16.55 6.03
C GLU A 165 -6.14 -15.66 6.16
N ALA A 166 -6.25 -14.47 6.76
CA ALA A 166 -5.08 -13.61 6.98
C ALA A 166 -4.16 -14.17 8.08
N ASP A 167 -2.85 -14.05 7.87
CA ASP A 167 -1.83 -14.35 8.88
C ASP A 167 -1.51 -13.09 9.67
N LEU A 168 -1.93 -13.01 10.93
CA LEU A 168 -1.68 -11.89 11.84
C LEU A 168 -0.68 -12.26 12.95
N ARG A 169 0.07 -13.36 12.83
CA ARG A 169 0.91 -13.83 13.95
C ARG A 169 1.89 -12.77 14.43
N GLY A 170 1.93 -12.54 15.74
CA GLY A 170 2.77 -11.52 16.36
C GLY A 170 2.41 -10.07 15.99
N ALA A 171 1.31 -9.83 15.25
CA ALA A 171 0.89 -8.48 14.88
C ALA A 171 0.41 -7.69 16.10
N ASN A 172 0.59 -6.37 16.03
CA ASN A 172 0.11 -5.46 17.07
C ASN A 172 -1.20 -4.79 16.65
N LEU A 173 -2.33 -5.23 17.20
CA LEU A 173 -3.65 -4.64 16.97
C LEU A 173 -4.10 -3.72 18.12
N ALA A 174 -3.24 -3.37 19.07
CA ALA A 174 -3.66 -2.59 20.24
C ALA A 174 -4.45 -1.32 19.86
N GLY A 175 -5.66 -1.19 20.40
CA GLY A 175 -6.59 -0.09 20.12
C GLY A 175 -7.20 -0.07 18.71
N ALA A 176 -7.01 -1.11 17.89
CA ALA A 176 -7.59 -1.18 16.56
C ALA A 176 -9.11 -1.36 16.60
N ASN A 177 -9.80 -0.84 15.58
CA ASN A 177 -11.24 -0.99 15.42
C ASN A 177 -11.56 -2.05 14.36
N LEU A 178 -12.02 -3.23 14.78
CA LEU A 178 -12.42 -4.34 13.92
C LEU A 178 -13.94 -4.50 13.82
N THR A 179 -14.72 -3.44 14.10
CA THR A 179 -16.18 -3.50 14.06
C THR A 179 -16.69 -4.08 12.74
N GLY A 180 -17.41 -5.19 12.80
CA GLY A 180 -17.96 -5.86 11.61
C GLY A 180 -16.92 -6.49 10.68
N ALA A 181 -15.65 -6.60 11.08
CA ALA A 181 -14.61 -7.24 10.27
C ALA A 181 -14.82 -8.76 10.20
N ASN A 182 -14.32 -9.39 9.14
CA ASN A 182 -14.32 -10.84 8.99
C ASN A 182 -12.91 -11.40 9.26
N LEU A 183 -12.74 -12.20 10.32
CA LEU A 183 -11.50 -12.91 10.66
C LEU A 183 -11.68 -14.43 10.52
N LEU A 184 -12.56 -14.88 9.61
CA LEU A 184 -12.77 -16.29 9.35
C LEU A 184 -11.44 -16.98 9.03
N CYS A 185 -11.10 -18.05 9.77
CA CYS A 185 -9.88 -18.83 9.55
C CYS A 185 -8.55 -18.03 9.61
N SER A 186 -8.52 -16.86 10.25
CA SER A 186 -7.28 -16.09 10.41
C SER A 186 -6.35 -16.68 11.48
N GLU A 187 -5.04 -16.49 11.34
CA GLU A 187 -4.04 -16.87 12.34
C GLU A 187 -3.71 -15.68 13.25
N LEU A 188 -3.95 -15.79 14.56
CA LEU A 188 -3.86 -14.72 15.56
C LEU A 188 -2.89 -15.04 16.71
N GLU A 189 -2.09 -16.09 16.60
CA GLU A 189 -1.08 -16.47 17.60
C GLU A 189 -0.16 -15.28 17.92
N ASP A 190 0.08 -15.03 19.22
CA ASP A 190 0.89 -13.91 19.73
C ASP A 190 0.41 -12.50 19.31
N THR A 191 -0.82 -12.34 18.83
CA THR A 191 -1.37 -11.02 18.52
C THR A 191 -1.64 -10.17 19.77
N LYS A 192 -1.26 -8.90 19.70
CA LYS A 192 -1.56 -7.93 20.77
C LYS A 192 -2.94 -7.33 20.54
N MET A 193 -3.89 -7.64 21.42
CA MET A 193 -5.29 -7.23 21.29
C MET A 193 -5.77 -6.24 22.36
N GLU A 194 -4.88 -5.56 23.09
CA GLU A 194 -5.29 -4.65 24.15
C GLU A 194 -6.15 -3.51 23.60
N GLY A 195 -7.39 -3.39 24.10
CA GLY A 195 -8.32 -2.33 23.69
C GLY A 195 -8.88 -2.47 22.27
N VAL A 196 -8.75 -3.64 21.64
CA VAL A 196 -9.36 -3.89 20.33
C VAL A 196 -10.88 -3.88 20.43
N ASN A 197 -11.54 -3.18 19.50
CA ASN A 197 -13.00 -3.24 19.36
C ASN A 197 -13.39 -4.36 18.40
N LEU A 198 -13.95 -5.45 18.93
CA LEU A 198 -14.42 -6.63 18.20
C LEU A 198 -15.96 -6.66 17.96
N THR A 199 -16.65 -5.53 18.07
CA THR A 199 -18.11 -5.49 17.95
C THR A 199 -18.56 -6.01 16.58
N GLY A 200 -19.30 -7.12 16.56
CA GLY A 200 -19.80 -7.72 15.32
C GLY A 200 -18.72 -8.36 14.44
N THR A 201 -17.51 -8.56 14.95
CA THR A 201 -16.43 -9.25 14.22
C THR A 201 -16.71 -10.75 14.12
N CYS A 202 -16.53 -11.34 12.94
CA CYS A 202 -16.58 -12.79 12.76
C CYS A 202 -15.22 -13.40 13.14
N LEU A 203 -15.19 -14.29 14.14
CA LEU A 203 -13.97 -14.98 14.61
C LEU A 203 -14.03 -16.50 14.38
N SER A 204 -15.00 -16.98 13.60
CA SER A 204 -15.18 -18.41 13.35
C SER A 204 -13.92 -19.03 12.76
N GLY A 205 -13.43 -20.11 13.35
CA GLY A 205 -12.23 -20.80 12.86
C GLY A 205 -10.92 -20.02 13.01
N ALA A 206 -10.91 -18.84 13.65
CA ALA A 206 -9.69 -18.12 13.92
C ALA A 206 -8.83 -18.88 14.94
N TYR A 207 -7.52 -18.95 14.69
CA TYR A 207 -6.55 -19.64 15.54
C TYR A 207 -5.88 -18.62 16.46
N LEU A 208 -6.17 -18.69 17.76
CA LEU A 208 -5.69 -17.74 18.78
C LEU A 208 -4.40 -18.22 19.45
#